data_AF-A0A252DPT9-F1
#
_entry.id   AF-A0A252DPT9-F1
#
_cell.length_a   1.000
_cell.length_b   1.000
_cell.length_c   1.000
_cell.angle_alpha   90.00
_cell.angle_beta   90.00
_cell.angle_gamma   90.00
#
_symmetry.space_group_name_H-M   'P 1'
#
loop_
_entity.id
_entity.type
_entity.pdbx_description
1 polymer ?
#
loop_
_entity_poly.entity_id
_entity_poly.type
_entity_poly.pdbx_seq_one_letter_code
_entity_poly.pdbx_strand_id
1 'polypeptide(L)'
;MVKNPIEVRRKRYFKLNSQIAQLDNAQLHSLFDNSKSNESSTSWGMNHTIVLGESKVFVKRVPVTNIEFDNLFSTRNLYNLPTYCNYGFGSTGFGVFRELVTHIKTTNWVLEGAIASFPLMYHYRIIPFSGQRTDVDESHLKDYVEYWGNSANAGNYLLDRAIANYELLLFLEYIPYVLEKWLRENPNKLQQPLDDLRTTIDFLRTKEIIHFDAHFRNTLTDGEQTYLTDFGLVLDKSFALTKDEESFFEQNTFYDYGEVLRNLGHLIRAPYDSCSEKGKRRIMEKYDIKDGLKPYELRSILLDNIEQIHADGDINLDEFYVASIVKYRSIITLMQNFFADMWENNQKDTKLRHIELQLLLKQTGFISVAGTHGGYS
;
A
#
# COMPACT_ATOMS: atom_id res chain seq x y z
N MET A 1 -26.88 8.88 -23.67
CA MET A 1 -25.42 8.96 -23.86
C MET A 1 -24.75 8.56 -22.56
N VAL A 2 -24.02 7.45 -22.55
CA VAL A 2 -23.22 7.04 -21.38
C VAL A 2 -22.14 8.12 -21.19
N LYS A 3 -22.18 8.86 -20.07
CA LYS A 3 -21.15 9.87 -19.78
C LYS A 3 -19.81 9.13 -19.69
N ASN A 4 -18.79 9.64 -20.38
CA ASN A 4 -17.43 9.13 -20.26
C ASN A 4 -17.04 9.09 -18.76
N PRO A 5 -16.70 7.93 -18.17
CA PRO A 5 -16.42 7.81 -16.73
C PRO A 5 -15.39 8.84 -16.22
N ILE A 6 -14.35 9.14 -17.02
CA ILE A 6 -13.34 10.14 -16.64
C ILE A 6 -13.90 11.57 -16.58
N GLU A 7 -14.85 11.91 -17.45
CA GLU A 7 -15.50 13.23 -17.45
C GLU A 7 -16.36 13.45 -16.20
N VAL A 8 -16.98 12.39 -15.68
CA VAL A 8 -17.72 12.45 -14.41
C VAL A 8 -16.76 12.70 -13.25
N ARG A 9 -15.63 11.98 -13.21
CA ARG A 9 -14.58 12.15 -12.20
C ARG A 9 -13.96 13.56 -12.25
N ARG A 10 -13.64 14.09 -13.44
CA ARG A 10 -13.15 15.47 -13.65
C ARG A 10 -14.13 16.53 -13.15
N LYS A 11 -15.42 16.42 -13.50
CA LYS A 11 -16.44 17.38 -13.02
C LYS A 11 -16.57 17.34 -11.50
N ARG A 12 -16.53 16.16 -10.89
CA ARG A 12 -16.54 16.00 -9.43
C ARG A 12 -15.28 16.64 -8.82
N TYR A 13 -14.11 16.44 -9.42
CA TYR A 13 -12.86 17.05 -8.97
C TYR A 13 -12.97 18.58 -8.88
N PHE A 14 -13.32 19.27 -9.97
CA PHE A 14 -13.36 20.74 -9.96
C PHE A 14 -14.41 21.27 -8.97
N LYS A 15 -15.57 20.61 -8.87
CA LYS A 15 -16.62 20.97 -7.90
C LYS A 15 -16.11 20.86 -6.46
N LEU A 16 -15.57 19.70 -6.08
CA LEU A 16 -15.12 19.46 -4.70
C LEU A 16 -13.87 20.27 -4.35
N ASN A 17 -12.94 20.45 -5.31
CA ASN A 17 -11.78 21.30 -5.12
C ASN A 17 -12.18 22.74 -4.73
N SER A 18 -13.12 23.35 -5.47
CA SER A 18 -13.60 24.70 -5.16
C SER A 18 -14.39 24.76 -3.85
N GLN A 19 -15.20 23.74 -3.55
CA GLN A 19 -15.95 23.68 -2.29
C GLN A 19 -15.02 23.59 -1.08
N ILE A 20 -14.00 22.74 -1.13
CA ILE A 20 -13.05 22.56 -0.03
C ILE A 20 -12.13 23.78 0.12
N ALA A 21 -11.73 24.41 -0.99
CA ALA A 21 -10.89 25.61 -0.97
C ALA A 21 -11.53 26.79 -0.22
N GLN A 22 -12.86 26.85 -0.13
CA GLN A 22 -13.60 27.90 0.58
C GLN A 22 -13.63 27.71 2.11
N LEU A 23 -13.24 26.54 2.61
CA LEU A 23 -13.32 26.22 4.03
C LEU A 23 -12.14 26.82 4.80
N ASP A 24 -12.41 27.54 5.88
CA ASP A 24 -11.38 27.94 6.84
C ASP A 24 -10.98 26.78 7.77
N ASN A 25 -9.98 26.99 8.64
CA ASN A 25 -9.49 25.92 9.51
C ASN A 25 -10.54 25.46 10.54
N ALA A 26 -11.39 26.35 11.05
CA ALA A 26 -12.43 25.99 12.00
C ALA A 26 -13.50 25.11 11.32
N GLN A 27 -13.89 25.47 10.11
CA GLN A 27 -14.79 24.68 9.27
C GLN A 27 -14.18 23.32 8.93
N LEU A 28 -12.90 23.26 8.57
CA LEU A 28 -12.20 22.00 8.29
C LEU A 28 -12.18 21.07 9.51
N HIS A 29 -11.87 21.58 10.70
CA HIS A 29 -11.91 20.77 11.93
C HIS A 29 -13.30 20.23 12.23
N SER A 30 -14.34 21.05 12.04
CA SER A 30 -15.73 20.64 12.28
C SER A 30 -16.21 19.47 11.41
N LEU A 31 -15.53 19.20 10.28
CA LEU A 31 -15.83 18.04 9.44
C LEU A 31 -15.52 16.71 10.15
N PHE A 32 -14.66 16.74 11.17
CA PHE A 32 -14.21 15.53 11.87
C PHE A 32 -15.00 15.22 13.14
N ASP A 33 -15.66 16.22 13.75
CA ASP A 33 -16.40 16.11 15.02
C ASP A 33 -17.46 14.99 15.05
N ASN A 34 -18.08 14.70 13.90
CA ASN A 34 -19.13 13.68 13.77
C ASN A 34 -18.75 12.52 12.83
N SER A 35 -17.50 12.48 12.39
CA SER A 35 -17.04 11.42 11.48
C SER A 35 -16.66 10.18 12.29
N LYS A 36 -17.08 9.00 11.86
CA LYS A 36 -16.54 7.75 12.44
C LYS A 36 -15.05 7.71 12.11
N SER A 37 -14.19 7.94 13.12
CA SER A 37 -12.77 7.65 12.97
C SER A 37 -12.62 6.13 12.81
N ASN A 38 -12.01 5.70 11.70
CA ASN A 38 -11.53 4.33 11.61
C ASN A 38 -10.13 4.33 12.23
N GLU A 39 -10.06 4.43 13.55
CA GLU A 39 -8.81 4.22 14.29
C GLU A 39 -8.41 2.76 14.11
N SER A 40 -7.54 2.50 13.14
CA SER A 40 -6.72 1.30 13.16
C SER A 40 -5.59 1.56 14.14
N SER A 41 -5.43 0.73 15.16
CA SER A 41 -4.35 0.79 16.17
C SER A 41 -2.93 0.62 15.59
N THR A 42 -2.79 0.65 14.27
CA THR A 42 -1.57 0.38 13.50
C THR A 42 -1.32 1.42 12.41
N SER A 43 -2.15 2.46 12.28
CA SER A 43 -1.96 3.49 11.24
C SER A 43 -1.27 4.71 11.82
N TRP A 44 -0.21 5.19 11.14
CA TRP A 44 0.56 6.37 11.51
C TRP A 44 -0.10 7.71 11.13
N GLY A 45 -1.41 7.69 10.84
CA GLY A 45 -2.26 8.83 10.49
C GLY A 45 -3.73 8.51 10.76
N MET A 46 -4.60 9.52 10.67
CA MET A 46 -6.04 9.36 10.94
C MET A 46 -6.84 9.42 9.64
N ASN A 47 -7.80 8.51 9.47
CA ASN A 47 -8.61 8.43 8.27
C ASN A 47 -10.09 8.66 8.59
N HIS A 48 -10.75 9.48 7.76
CA HIS A 48 -12.15 9.85 7.90
C HIS A 48 -12.89 9.66 6.58
N THR A 49 -14.19 9.38 6.65
CA THR A 49 -15.10 9.56 5.52
C THR A 49 -16.06 10.68 5.87
N ILE A 50 -16.02 11.75 5.08
CA ILE A 50 -16.91 12.91 5.24
C ILE A 50 -17.90 12.97 4.07
N VAL A 51 -18.95 13.76 4.23
CA VAL A 51 -19.95 14.01 3.19
C VAL A 51 -19.97 15.49 2.87
N LEU A 52 -19.71 15.85 1.61
CA LEU A 52 -19.80 17.20 1.07
C LEU A 52 -20.90 17.24 0.00
N GLY A 53 -22.07 17.76 0.38
CA GLY A 53 -23.29 17.66 -0.41
C GLY A 53 -23.68 16.19 -0.61
N GLU A 54 -23.71 15.72 -1.86
CA GLU A 54 -24.02 14.32 -2.21
C GLU A 54 -22.76 13.44 -2.34
N SER A 55 -21.56 14.00 -2.17
CA SER A 55 -20.31 13.28 -2.40
C SER A 55 -19.69 12.80 -1.09
N LYS A 56 -19.35 11.52 -1.04
CA LYS A 56 -18.44 10.98 -0.03
C LYS A 56 -17.01 11.36 -0.39
N VAL A 57 -16.23 11.78 0.59
CA VAL A 57 -14.82 12.13 0.45
C VAL A 57 -14.03 11.39 1.53
N PHE A 58 -12.96 10.73 1.14
CA PHE A 58 -12.02 10.14 2.08
C PHE A 58 -11.01 11.20 2.48
N VAL A 59 -10.73 11.34 3.78
CA VAL A 59 -9.75 12.31 4.28
C VAL A 59 -8.68 11.58 5.06
N LYS A 60 -7.43 11.67 4.60
CA LYS A 60 -6.25 11.21 5.34
C LYS A 60 -5.63 12.42 6.04
N ARG A 61 -5.40 12.28 7.34
CA ARG A 61 -4.71 13.26 8.20
C ARG A 61 -3.34 12.72 8.52
N VAL A 62 -2.31 13.45 8.11
CA VAL A 62 -0.92 13.05 8.31
C VAL A 62 -0.23 14.10 9.19
N PRO A 63 0.37 13.73 10.33
CA PRO A 63 1.20 14.63 11.11
C PRO A 63 2.28 15.29 10.25
N VAL A 64 2.47 16.60 10.44
CA VAL A 64 3.54 17.39 9.83
C VAL A 64 4.43 17.89 10.96
N THR A 65 5.65 17.36 11.05
CA THR A 65 6.58 17.73 12.12
C THR A 65 7.02 19.20 11.99
N ASN A 66 7.61 19.77 13.04
CA ASN A 66 8.14 21.13 12.94
C ASN A 66 9.26 21.23 11.88
N ILE A 67 10.12 20.21 11.77
CA ILE A 67 11.17 20.15 10.74
C ILE A 67 10.57 20.14 9.34
N GLU A 68 9.52 19.34 9.12
CA GLU A 68 8.80 19.32 7.85
C GLU A 68 8.10 20.66 7.58
N PHE A 69 7.46 21.24 8.59
CA PHE A 69 6.78 22.54 8.47
C PHE A 69 7.74 23.67 8.12
N ASP A 70 8.95 23.69 8.69
CA ASP A 70 9.98 24.67 8.35
C ASP A 70 10.58 24.44 6.94
N ASN A 71 10.31 23.28 6.33
CA ASN A 71 10.79 22.86 5.01
C ASN A 71 9.63 22.43 4.09
N LEU A 72 8.54 23.22 4.05
CA LEU A 72 7.35 22.90 3.26
C LEU A 72 7.67 22.46 1.84
N PHE A 73 7.03 21.37 1.40
CA PHE A 73 7.18 20.78 0.06
C PHE A 73 8.57 20.22 -0.28
N SER A 74 9.52 20.20 0.67
CA SER A 74 10.80 19.53 0.49
C SER A 74 10.61 18.02 0.36
N THR A 75 11.16 17.43 -0.70
CA THR A 75 11.19 15.98 -0.91
C THR A 75 12.49 15.34 -0.41
N ARG A 76 13.33 16.11 0.31
CA ARG A 76 14.54 15.59 0.95
C ARG A 76 14.19 14.61 2.07
N ASN A 77 15.08 13.66 2.32
CA ASN A 77 15.04 12.82 3.51
C ASN A 77 15.50 13.64 4.74
N LEU A 78 14.60 14.45 5.31
CA LEU A 78 14.92 15.43 6.37
C LEU A 78 15.43 14.79 7.66
N TYR A 79 15.02 13.55 7.93
CA TYR A 79 15.44 12.78 9.10
C TYR A 79 16.62 11.85 8.82
N ASN A 80 17.13 11.80 7.59
CA ASN A 80 18.12 10.81 7.17
C ASN A 80 17.70 9.38 7.55
N LEU A 81 16.44 9.05 7.27
CA LEU A 81 15.88 7.72 7.49
C LEU A 81 16.62 6.68 6.64
N PRO A 82 16.94 5.50 7.20
CA PRO A 82 17.48 4.39 6.42
C PRO A 82 16.51 3.97 5.30
N THR A 83 17.02 3.62 4.12
CA THR A 83 16.19 3.25 2.95
C THR A 83 15.33 2.00 3.16
N TYR A 84 15.70 1.09 4.06
CA TYR A 84 14.84 -0.05 4.41
C TYR A 84 13.52 0.37 5.04
N CYS A 85 13.38 1.62 5.53
CA CYS A 85 12.11 2.16 6.00
C CYS A 85 11.10 2.38 4.87
N ASN A 86 11.51 2.39 3.60
CA ASN A 86 10.58 2.38 2.46
C ASN A 86 9.83 1.06 2.35
N TYR A 87 10.42 -0.08 2.72
CA TYR A 87 9.69 -1.34 2.62
C TYR A 87 8.48 -1.33 3.57
N GLY A 88 7.30 -1.73 3.06
CA GLY A 88 6.00 -1.79 3.74
C GLY A 88 5.88 -2.74 4.93
N PHE A 89 6.82 -2.66 5.88
CA PHE A 89 6.86 -3.45 7.11
C PHE A 89 6.29 -2.69 8.32
N GLY A 90 5.63 -1.54 8.11
CA GLY A 90 4.99 -0.75 9.18
C GLY A 90 5.81 0.42 9.69
N SER A 91 6.71 1.01 8.88
CA SER A 91 7.43 2.23 9.25
C SER A 91 6.47 3.41 9.37
N THR A 92 6.89 4.47 10.07
CA THR A 92 6.13 5.71 10.27
C THR A 92 5.91 6.57 9.01
N GLY A 93 6.24 6.06 7.83
CA GLY A 93 6.25 6.78 6.55
C GLY A 93 7.66 7.28 6.18
N PHE A 94 7.78 7.89 5.00
CA PHE A 94 9.04 8.43 4.48
C PHE A 94 8.88 9.88 4.01
N GLY A 95 8.48 10.77 4.91
CA GLY A 95 8.32 12.21 4.66
C GLY A 95 6.97 12.60 4.06
N VAL A 96 6.23 13.45 4.78
CA VAL A 96 4.85 13.82 4.42
C VAL A 96 4.71 14.50 3.05
N PHE A 97 5.72 15.27 2.63
CA PHE A 97 5.69 15.97 1.35
C PHE A 97 6.02 15.07 0.15
N ARG A 98 6.67 13.92 0.36
CA ARG A 98 6.82 12.92 -0.70
C ARG A 98 5.47 12.31 -1.08
N GLU A 99 4.67 11.97 -0.07
CA GLU A 99 3.30 11.49 -0.25
C GLU A 99 2.43 12.55 -0.95
N LEU A 100 2.47 13.81 -0.49
CA LEU A 100 1.70 14.90 -1.10
C LEU A 100 2.05 15.12 -2.57
N VAL A 101 3.35 15.23 -2.90
CA VAL A 101 3.80 15.47 -4.28
C VAL A 101 3.38 14.31 -5.19
N THR A 102 3.43 13.07 -4.70
CA THR A 102 2.95 11.92 -5.47
C THR A 102 1.44 11.97 -5.70
N HIS A 103 0.64 12.34 -4.71
CA HIS A 103 -0.80 12.55 -4.91
C HIS A 103 -1.12 13.64 -5.93
N ILE A 104 -0.32 14.72 -5.98
CA ILE A 104 -0.45 15.76 -7.01
C ILE A 104 -0.19 15.16 -8.40
N LYS A 105 0.90 14.39 -8.56
CA LYS A 105 1.24 13.75 -9.83
C LYS A 105 0.17 12.78 -10.31
N THR A 106 -0.25 11.87 -9.45
CA THR A 106 -1.27 10.86 -9.80
C THR A 106 -2.61 11.50 -10.13
N THR A 107 -3.00 12.55 -9.41
CA THR A 107 -4.19 13.34 -9.72
C THR A 107 -4.09 13.97 -11.10
N ASN A 108 -2.96 14.60 -11.45
CA ASN A 108 -2.76 15.21 -12.76
C ASN A 108 -2.84 14.17 -13.89
N TRP A 109 -2.25 12.98 -13.72
CA TRP A 109 -2.33 11.92 -14.73
C TRP A 109 -3.76 11.42 -14.96
N VAL A 110 -4.56 11.31 -13.90
CA VAL A 110 -5.99 10.99 -14.03
C VAL A 110 -6.73 12.11 -14.72
N LEU A 111 -6.48 13.36 -14.34
CA LEU A 111 -7.12 14.53 -14.96
C LEU A 111 -6.72 14.71 -16.43
N GLU A 112 -5.52 14.32 -16.85
CA GLU A 112 -5.08 14.33 -18.24
C GLU A 112 -5.62 13.12 -19.03
N GLY A 113 -6.08 12.08 -18.34
CA GLY A 113 -6.53 10.83 -18.95
C GLY A 113 -5.39 9.90 -19.35
N ALA A 114 -4.19 10.10 -18.79
CA ALA A 114 -3.03 9.24 -19.03
C ALA A 114 -3.21 7.86 -18.40
N ILE A 115 -3.85 7.80 -17.22
CA ILE A 115 -4.23 6.56 -16.53
C ILE A 115 -5.35 6.85 -15.53
N ALA A 116 -6.26 5.90 -15.29
CA ALA A 116 -7.41 6.09 -14.41
C ALA A 116 -7.27 5.43 -13.02
N SER A 117 -6.22 4.62 -12.80
CA SER A 117 -6.07 3.69 -11.67
C SER A 117 -5.56 4.32 -10.36
N PHE A 118 -5.75 5.63 -10.18
CA PHE A 118 -5.45 6.32 -8.93
C PHE A 118 -6.68 7.08 -8.45
N PRO A 119 -6.98 7.11 -7.13
CA PRO A 119 -7.99 8.02 -6.59
C PRO A 119 -7.57 9.48 -6.82
N LEU A 120 -8.52 10.35 -7.17
CA LEU A 120 -8.25 11.79 -7.31
C LEU A 120 -8.07 12.43 -5.93
N MET A 121 -7.03 13.23 -5.75
CA MET A 121 -6.94 14.16 -4.62
C MET A 121 -7.66 15.46 -4.96
N TYR A 122 -8.87 15.65 -4.44
CA TYR A 122 -9.67 16.86 -4.67
C TYR A 122 -9.00 18.12 -4.15
N HIS A 123 -8.35 18.05 -2.97
CA HIS A 123 -7.68 19.19 -2.35
C HIS A 123 -6.71 18.72 -1.26
N TYR A 124 -5.80 19.60 -0.83
CA TYR A 124 -5.00 19.39 0.38
C TYR A 124 -4.90 20.67 1.21
N ARG A 125 -4.76 20.54 2.53
CA ARG A 125 -4.56 21.66 3.46
C ARG A 125 -3.57 21.30 4.55
N ILE A 126 -2.67 22.22 4.87
CA ILE A 126 -1.84 22.13 6.07
C ILE A 126 -2.49 23.03 7.10
N ILE A 127 -2.88 22.48 8.24
CA ILE A 127 -3.59 23.21 9.30
C ILE A 127 -2.95 22.93 10.66
N PRO A 128 -3.12 23.82 11.65
CA PRO A 128 -2.76 23.53 13.02
C PRO A 128 -3.47 22.26 13.50
N PHE A 129 -2.76 21.38 14.20
CA PHE A 129 -3.35 20.18 14.77
C PHE A 129 -4.39 20.54 15.83
N SER A 130 -5.60 19.97 15.71
CA SER A 130 -6.61 20.00 16.77
C SER A 130 -6.94 18.58 17.22
N GLY A 131 -6.83 18.30 18.51
CA GLY A 131 -7.16 17.01 19.09
C GLY A 131 -6.31 16.68 20.31
N GLN A 132 -6.57 15.52 20.91
CA GLN A 132 -5.74 14.99 21.97
C GLN A 132 -4.51 14.32 21.37
N ARG A 133 -3.33 14.64 21.92
CA ARG A 133 -2.10 13.94 21.59
C ARG A 133 -2.06 12.61 22.32
N THR A 134 -1.56 11.58 21.65
CA THR A 134 -1.24 10.32 22.31
C THR A 134 0.20 10.40 22.75
N ASP A 135 0.44 10.22 24.05
CA ASP A 135 1.80 10.09 24.55
C ASP A 135 2.45 8.83 23.96
N VAL A 136 3.67 8.97 23.45
CA VAL A 136 4.47 7.82 23.04
C VAL A 136 5.08 7.23 24.30
N ASP A 137 4.63 6.04 24.68
CA ASP A 137 5.23 5.29 25.77
C ASP A 137 6.73 5.05 25.48
N GLU A 138 7.59 5.29 26.48
CA GLU A 138 9.03 5.08 26.38
C GLU A 138 9.37 3.64 26.01
N SER A 139 8.58 2.66 26.50
CA SER A 139 8.79 1.25 26.15
C SER A 139 8.50 0.99 24.67
N HIS A 140 7.41 1.56 24.14
CA HIS A 140 7.05 1.47 22.73
C HIS A 140 8.08 2.15 21.83
N LEU A 141 8.59 3.32 22.21
CA LEU A 141 9.67 3.98 21.46
C LEU A 141 10.93 3.10 21.40
N LYS A 142 11.33 2.53 22.55
CA LYS A 142 12.50 1.68 22.63
C LYS A 142 12.35 0.45 21.73
N ASP A 143 11.21 -0.23 21.81
CA ASP A 143 10.91 -1.39 20.97
C ASP A 143 10.90 -1.03 19.49
N TYR A 144 10.35 0.13 19.12
CA TYR A 144 10.35 0.63 17.75
C TYR A 144 11.79 0.89 17.24
N VAL A 145 12.62 1.58 18.03
CA VAL A 145 14.01 1.86 17.66
C VAL A 145 14.82 0.58 17.50
N GLU A 146 14.68 -0.35 18.45
CA GLU A 146 15.34 -1.66 18.39
C GLU A 146 14.91 -2.43 17.14
N TYR A 147 13.62 -2.47 16.85
CA TYR A 147 13.07 -3.14 15.68
C TYR A 147 13.57 -2.56 14.35
N TRP A 148 13.77 -1.24 14.28
CA TRP A 148 14.25 -0.53 13.10
C TRP A 148 15.76 -0.30 13.10
N GLY A 149 16.56 -1.34 13.38
CA GLY A 149 18.01 -1.30 13.20
C GLY A 149 18.74 -0.43 14.23
N ASN A 150 18.16 -0.23 15.41
CA ASN A 150 18.64 0.75 16.40
C ASN A 150 18.78 2.16 15.80
N SER A 151 17.92 2.50 14.83
CA SER A 151 17.97 3.79 14.14
C SER A 151 17.41 4.91 15.01
N ALA A 152 18.30 5.70 15.59
CA ALA A 152 17.93 6.92 16.32
C ALA A 152 17.13 7.90 15.43
N ASN A 153 17.42 7.94 14.13
CA ASN A 153 16.71 8.77 13.16
C ASN A 153 15.23 8.35 13.01
N ALA A 154 14.97 7.05 12.97
CA ALA A 154 13.61 6.52 12.93
C ALA A 154 12.84 6.82 14.23
N GLY A 155 13.51 6.70 15.39
CA GLY A 155 12.94 7.07 16.70
C GLY A 155 12.63 8.56 16.82
N ASN A 156 13.54 9.43 16.39
CA ASN A 156 13.32 10.88 16.38
C ASN A 156 12.15 11.27 15.47
N TYR A 157 12.05 10.65 14.29
CA TYR A 157 10.93 10.88 13.39
C TYR A 157 9.60 10.43 13.99
N LEU A 158 9.56 9.26 14.65
CA LEU A 158 8.37 8.79 15.38
C LEU A 158 7.94 9.80 16.46
N LEU A 159 8.88 10.27 17.29
CA LEU A 159 8.62 11.22 18.36
C LEU A 159 8.08 12.54 17.83
N ASP A 160 8.75 13.13 16.84
CA ASP A 160 8.37 14.41 16.27
C ASP A 160 6.99 14.36 15.60
N ARG A 161 6.61 13.23 15.00
CA ARG A 161 5.26 13.00 14.46
C ARG A 161 4.21 12.97 15.56
N ALA A 162 4.50 12.32 16.69
CA ALA A 162 3.55 12.20 17.79
C ALA A 162 3.26 13.56 18.47
N ILE A 163 4.23 14.47 18.47
CA ILE A 163 4.09 15.82 19.06
C ILE A 163 3.87 16.93 18.02
N ALA A 164 3.60 16.57 16.76
CA ALA A 164 3.45 17.50 15.65
C ALA A 164 2.40 18.59 15.96
N ASN A 165 2.73 19.83 15.58
CA ASN A 165 1.84 20.99 15.77
C ASN A 165 0.91 21.21 14.58
N TYR A 166 1.16 20.53 13.46
CA TYR A 166 0.44 20.69 12.22
C TYR A 166 0.07 19.33 11.65
N GLU A 167 -0.93 19.33 10.78
CA GLU A 167 -1.34 18.16 10.03
C GLU A 167 -1.62 18.52 8.57
N LEU A 168 -1.29 17.60 7.68
CA LEU A 168 -1.68 17.62 6.29
C LEU A 168 -2.99 16.84 6.15
N LEU A 169 -4.02 17.52 5.66
CA LEU A 169 -5.27 16.94 5.23
C LEU A 169 -5.20 16.65 3.74
N LEU A 170 -5.37 15.39 3.36
CA LEU A 170 -5.51 14.94 1.97
C LEU A 170 -6.98 14.59 1.73
N PHE A 171 -7.68 15.37 0.92
CA PHE A 171 -9.07 15.12 0.54
C PHE A 171 -9.09 14.30 -0.74
N LEU A 172 -9.33 12.99 -0.60
CA LEU A 172 -9.25 11.99 -1.64
C LEU A 172 -10.63 11.50 -2.10
N GLU A 173 -10.69 11.04 -3.33
CA GLU A 173 -11.84 10.33 -3.87
C GLU A 173 -12.18 9.11 -3.02
N TYR A 174 -13.47 9.01 -2.64
CA TYR A 174 -13.96 7.86 -1.90
C TYR A 174 -14.21 6.69 -2.86
N ILE A 175 -13.44 5.61 -2.69
CA ILE A 175 -13.64 4.32 -3.37
C ILE A 175 -14.16 3.31 -2.34
N PRO A 176 -15.26 2.58 -2.62
CA PRO A 176 -16.06 1.93 -1.58
C PRO A 176 -15.40 0.69 -0.95
N TYR A 177 -14.55 -0.04 -1.67
CA TYR A 177 -14.03 -1.31 -1.17
C TYR A 177 -12.50 -1.34 -1.13
N VAL A 178 -11.96 -1.90 -0.05
CA VAL A 178 -10.56 -2.36 0.00
C VAL A 178 -10.48 -3.70 -0.72
N LEU A 179 -9.55 -3.83 -1.66
CA LEU A 179 -9.44 -4.97 -2.57
C LEU A 179 -9.35 -6.31 -1.82
N GLU A 180 -8.51 -6.39 -0.79
CA GLU A 180 -8.37 -7.62 0.01
C GLU A 180 -9.72 -8.09 0.56
N LYS A 181 -10.53 -7.18 1.11
CA LYS A 181 -11.84 -7.53 1.68
C LYS A 181 -12.84 -7.88 0.59
N TRP A 182 -12.85 -7.13 -0.50
CA TRP A 182 -13.75 -7.36 -1.63
C TRP A 182 -13.52 -8.71 -2.31
N LEU A 183 -12.26 -9.13 -2.48
CA LEU A 183 -11.91 -10.43 -3.07
C LEU A 183 -12.31 -11.62 -2.19
N ARG A 184 -12.49 -11.44 -0.87
CA ARG A 184 -13.02 -12.52 0.00
C ARG A 184 -14.47 -12.85 -0.36
N GLU A 185 -15.23 -11.84 -0.75
CA GLU A 185 -16.64 -11.97 -1.14
C GLU A 185 -16.79 -12.26 -2.65
N ASN A 186 -15.77 -11.93 -3.44
CA ASN A 186 -15.76 -12.06 -4.91
C ASN A 186 -14.51 -12.80 -5.41
N PRO A 187 -14.26 -14.05 -4.96
CA PRO A 187 -13.00 -14.75 -5.25
C PRO A 187 -12.75 -14.99 -6.75
N ASN A 188 -13.83 -15.15 -7.53
CA ASN A 188 -13.78 -15.34 -8.98
C ASN A 188 -13.48 -14.07 -9.79
N LYS A 189 -13.23 -12.93 -9.12
CA LYS A 189 -12.93 -11.66 -9.77
C LYS A 189 -11.44 -11.30 -9.77
N LEU A 190 -10.57 -12.14 -9.21
CA LEU A 190 -9.15 -11.85 -9.01
C LEU A 190 -8.38 -11.43 -10.27
N GLN A 191 -8.72 -11.98 -11.44
CA GLN A 191 -7.97 -11.73 -12.67
C GLN A 191 -7.88 -10.24 -13.02
N GLN A 192 -9.01 -9.54 -12.98
CA GLN A 192 -9.05 -8.14 -13.40
C GLN A 192 -8.25 -7.21 -12.47
N PRO A 193 -8.39 -7.25 -11.14
CA PRO A 193 -7.54 -6.46 -10.24
C PRO A 193 -6.05 -6.76 -10.39
N LEU A 194 -5.67 -8.01 -10.68
CA LEU A 194 -4.27 -8.35 -10.91
C LEU A 194 -3.72 -7.72 -12.20
N ASP A 195 -4.51 -7.73 -13.29
CA ASP A 195 -4.14 -7.07 -14.54
C ASP A 195 -4.11 -5.53 -14.41
N ASP A 196 -5.07 -4.94 -13.70
CA ASP A 196 -5.12 -3.50 -13.40
C ASP A 196 -3.91 -3.05 -12.57
N LEU A 197 -3.55 -3.82 -11.54
CA LEU A 197 -2.38 -3.55 -10.69
C LEU A 197 -1.08 -3.64 -11.50
N ARG A 198 -0.93 -4.66 -12.34
CA ARG A 198 0.23 -4.75 -13.25
C ARG A 198 0.32 -3.51 -14.14
N THR A 199 -0.79 -3.12 -14.77
CA THR A 199 -0.85 -1.93 -15.64
C THR A 199 -0.46 -0.65 -14.89
N THR A 200 -0.90 -0.53 -13.64
CA THR A 200 -0.59 0.61 -12.77
C THR A 200 0.89 0.66 -12.40
N ILE A 201 1.48 -0.48 -12.04
CA ILE A 201 2.91 -0.58 -11.70
C ILE A 201 3.77 -0.35 -12.96
N ASP A 202 3.38 -0.90 -14.11
CA ASP A 202 4.04 -0.63 -15.39
C ASP A 202 4.09 0.88 -15.66
N PHE A 203 2.96 1.57 -15.48
CA PHE A 203 2.88 3.02 -15.65
C PHE A 203 3.81 3.76 -14.67
N LEU A 204 3.77 3.44 -13.37
CA LEU A 204 4.65 4.04 -12.36
C LEU A 204 6.13 3.87 -12.72
N ARG A 205 6.53 2.70 -13.21
CA ARG A 205 7.91 2.44 -13.65
C ARG A 205 8.31 3.29 -14.84
N THR A 206 7.42 3.54 -15.81
CA THR A 206 7.71 4.49 -16.90
C THR A 206 7.91 5.93 -16.43
N LYS A 207 7.45 6.25 -15.21
CA LYS A 207 7.63 7.54 -14.54
C LYS A 207 8.75 7.52 -13.51
N GLU A 208 9.51 6.41 -13.43
CA GLU A 208 10.60 6.22 -12.47
C GLU A 208 10.14 6.37 -11.01
N ILE A 209 9.01 5.75 -10.69
CA ILE A 209 8.41 5.70 -9.35
C ILE A 209 8.27 4.25 -8.89
N ILE A 210 8.62 3.99 -7.63
CA ILE A 210 8.34 2.75 -6.91
C ILE A 210 7.43 3.09 -5.73
N HIS A 211 6.32 2.37 -5.59
CA HIS A 211 5.32 2.60 -4.55
C HIS A 211 5.77 2.09 -3.18
N PHE A 212 6.43 0.93 -3.14
CA PHE A 212 6.93 0.23 -1.94
C PHE A 212 5.87 -0.27 -0.94
N ASP A 213 4.59 -0.13 -1.26
CA ASP A 213 3.50 -0.56 -0.37
C ASP A 213 2.25 -0.98 -1.17
N ALA A 214 2.47 -1.64 -2.31
CA ALA A 214 1.46 -2.01 -3.30
C ALA A 214 0.67 -3.27 -2.90
N HIS A 215 0.33 -3.39 -1.62
CA HIS A 215 -0.40 -4.53 -1.08
C HIS A 215 -1.92 -4.37 -1.18
N PHE A 216 -2.69 -5.47 -1.09
CA PHE A 216 -4.14 -5.44 -1.34
C PHE A 216 -4.97 -4.64 -0.31
N ARG A 217 -4.38 -4.20 0.80
CA ARG A 217 -5.01 -3.27 1.75
C ARG A 217 -4.86 -1.79 1.39
N ASN A 218 -3.90 -1.45 0.52
CA ASN A 218 -3.67 -0.13 -0.06
C ASN A 218 -4.15 -0.09 -1.52
N THR A 219 -4.94 -1.09 -1.90
CA THR A 219 -5.58 -1.17 -3.20
C THR A 219 -7.08 -1.12 -2.97
N LEU A 220 -7.77 -0.26 -3.72
CA LEU A 220 -9.20 -0.05 -3.63
C LEU A 220 -9.90 -0.52 -4.91
N THR A 221 -11.20 -0.80 -4.84
CA THR A 221 -12.02 -1.10 -6.00
C THR A 221 -13.45 -0.60 -5.82
N ASP A 222 -14.10 -0.25 -6.92
CA ASP A 222 -15.53 0.01 -7.02
C ASP A 222 -16.31 -1.21 -7.56
N GLY A 223 -15.62 -2.32 -7.81
CA GLY A 223 -16.15 -3.54 -8.44
C GLY A 223 -16.00 -3.58 -9.96
N GLU A 224 -15.64 -2.46 -10.59
CA GLU A 224 -15.39 -2.35 -12.04
C GLU A 224 -13.94 -2.02 -12.36
N GLN A 225 -13.24 -1.26 -11.51
CA GLN A 225 -11.83 -0.88 -11.67
C GLN A 225 -11.08 -1.03 -10.34
N THR A 226 -9.77 -1.20 -10.44
CA THR A 226 -8.84 -1.18 -9.31
C THR A 226 -8.04 0.12 -9.23
N TYR A 227 -7.81 0.61 -8.02
CA TYR A 227 -7.12 1.85 -7.74
C TYR A 227 -6.00 1.64 -6.72
N LEU A 228 -4.78 2.03 -7.06
CA LEU A 228 -3.65 2.02 -6.13
C LEU A 228 -3.60 3.33 -5.33
N THR A 229 -3.37 3.27 -4.03
CA THR A 229 -3.37 4.43 -3.13
C THR A 229 -2.33 4.27 -2.02
N ASP A 230 -2.19 5.32 -1.20
CA ASP A 230 -1.26 5.42 -0.07
C ASP A 230 0.21 5.49 -0.50
N PHE A 231 0.67 6.72 -0.73
CA PHE A 231 2.04 6.97 -1.18
C PHE A 231 2.98 7.31 -0.03
N GLY A 232 2.68 6.86 1.20
CA GLY A 232 3.48 7.17 2.39
C GLY A 232 4.92 6.64 2.35
N LEU A 233 5.20 5.63 1.52
CA LEU A 233 6.51 4.97 1.38
C LEU A 233 7.14 5.13 -0.01
N VAL A 234 6.52 5.94 -0.89
CA VAL A 234 6.91 6.10 -2.28
C VAL A 234 8.35 6.60 -2.44
N LEU A 235 9.04 6.07 -3.44
CA LEU A 235 10.34 6.58 -3.90
C LEU A 235 10.25 6.96 -5.36
N ASP A 236 10.51 8.24 -5.63
CA ASP A 236 10.39 8.85 -6.95
C ASP A 236 11.75 9.47 -7.32
N LYS A 237 12.26 9.15 -8.51
CA LYS A 237 13.56 9.64 -8.99
C LYS A 237 13.66 11.15 -9.10
N SER A 238 12.54 11.86 -9.22
CA SER A 238 12.51 13.33 -9.28
C SER A 238 12.57 14.00 -7.90
N PHE A 239 12.53 13.24 -6.80
CA PHE A 239 12.74 13.79 -5.47
C PHE A 239 14.19 14.24 -5.27
N ALA A 240 14.43 15.06 -4.25
CA ALA A 240 15.77 15.40 -3.80
C ALA A 240 16.39 14.22 -3.03
N LEU A 241 16.77 13.18 -3.76
CA LEU A 241 17.33 11.93 -3.24
C LEU A 241 18.79 12.09 -2.83
N THR A 242 19.17 11.34 -1.81
CA THR A 242 20.57 11.04 -1.48
C THR A 242 21.13 9.96 -2.42
N LYS A 243 22.45 9.80 -2.47
CA LYS A 243 23.09 8.73 -3.26
C LYS A 243 22.66 7.32 -2.83
N ASP A 244 22.41 7.13 -1.54
CA ASP A 244 21.96 5.84 -1.01
C ASP A 244 20.54 5.53 -1.47
N GLU A 245 19.66 6.54 -1.51
CA GLU A 245 18.31 6.41 -2.06
C GLU A 245 18.32 6.17 -3.57
N GLU A 246 19.19 6.84 -4.31
CA GLU A 246 19.37 6.59 -5.75
C GLU A 246 19.79 5.14 -6.01
N SER A 247 20.79 4.63 -5.28
CA SER A 247 21.25 3.25 -5.37
C SER A 247 20.16 2.25 -4.95
N PHE A 248 19.41 2.58 -3.90
CA PHE A 248 18.30 1.77 -3.42
C PHE A 248 17.16 1.70 -4.44
N PHE A 249 16.86 2.80 -5.14
CA PHE A 249 15.89 2.82 -6.24
C PHE A 249 16.30 1.85 -7.35
N GLU A 250 17.55 1.92 -7.84
CA GLU A 250 18.01 1.07 -8.94
C GLU A 250 17.87 -0.43 -8.62
N GLN A 251 18.14 -0.80 -7.36
CA GLN A 251 18.02 -2.18 -6.91
C GLN A 251 16.56 -2.66 -6.84
N ASN A 252 15.61 -1.75 -6.57
CA ASN A 252 14.22 -2.09 -6.23
C ASN A 252 13.20 -1.88 -7.35
N THR A 253 13.63 -1.62 -8.58
CA THR A 253 12.74 -1.30 -9.72
C THR A 253 11.67 -2.35 -10.05
N PHE A 254 11.74 -3.57 -9.48
CA PHE A 254 10.77 -4.66 -9.64
C PHE A 254 10.01 -5.01 -8.36
N TYR A 255 10.24 -4.29 -7.26
CA TYR A 255 9.72 -4.63 -5.93
C TYR A 255 8.19 -4.74 -5.89
N ASP A 256 7.49 -3.74 -6.43
CA ASP A 256 6.02 -3.66 -6.36
C ASP A 256 5.32 -4.86 -7.04
N TYR A 257 5.89 -5.42 -8.11
CA TYR A 257 5.33 -6.64 -8.72
C TYR A 257 5.42 -7.83 -7.77
N GLY A 258 6.58 -7.98 -7.10
CA GLY A 258 6.77 -9.02 -6.10
C GLY A 258 5.79 -8.86 -4.95
N GLU A 259 5.58 -7.63 -4.49
CA GLU A 259 4.62 -7.33 -3.44
C GLU A 259 3.18 -7.67 -3.83
N VAL A 260 2.72 -7.24 -5.01
CA VAL A 260 1.39 -7.59 -5.53
C VAL A 260 1.22 -9.11 -5.58
N LEU A 261 2.21 -9.85 -6.10
CA LEU A 261 2.12 -11.31 -6.20
C LEU A 261 2.15 -11.98 -4.83
N ARG A 262 2.96 -11.50 -3.88
CA ARG A 262 2.97 -11.98 -2.49
C ARG A 262 1.56 -11.93 -1.88
N ASN A 263 0.80 -10.88 -2.19
CA ASN A 263 -0.53 -10.68 -1.63
C ASN A 263 -1.55 -11.73 -2.10
N LEU A 264 -1.31 -12.43 -3.22
CA LEU A 264 -2.12 -13.59 -3.61
C LEU A 264 -2.12 -14.65 -2.51
N GLY A 265 -0.96 -14.90 -1.89
CA GLY A 265 -0.83 -15.89 -0.83
C GLY A 265 -1.69 -15.57 0.40
N HIS A 266 -2.03 -14.30 0.65
CA HIS A 266 -2.88 -13.91 1.78
C HIS A 266 -4.36 -14.30 1.57
N LEU A 267 -4.80 -14.52 0.33
CA LEU A 267 -6.21 -14.80 0.03
C LEU A 267 -6.67 -16.17 0.54
N ILE A 268 -5.77 -17.15 0.71
CA ILE A 268 -6.12 -18.49 1.23
C ILE A 268 -6.67 -18.47 2.66
N ARG A 269 -6.37 -17.41 3.42
CA ARG A 269 -6.76 -17.29 4.83
C ARG A 269 -8.27 -17.30 5.01
N ALA A 270 -9.00 -16.48 4.28
CA ALA A 270 -10.45 -16.34 4.50
C ALA A 270 -11.23 -17.63 4.17
N PRO A 271 -10.96 -18.33 3.05
CA PRO A 271 -11.55 -19.65 2.79
C PRO A 271 -11.20 -20.69 3.87
N TYR A 272 -9.93 -20.74 4.31
CA TYR A 272 -9.52 -21.65 5.40
C TYR A 272 -10.22 -21.35 6.72
N ASP A 273 -10.28 -20.07 7.12
CA ASP A 273 -10.94 -19.63 8.36
C ASP A 273 -12.45 -19.94 8.34
N SER A 274 -13.05 -19.97 7.15
CA SER A 274 -14.47 -20.30 6.91
C SER A 274 -14.77 -21.81 6.92
N CYS A 275 -13.75 -22.68 6.88
CA CYS A 275 -13.95 -24.11 7.04
C CYS A 275 -14.52 -24.42 8.44
N SER A 276 -15.39 -25.42 8.53
CA SER A 276 -15.83 -25.95 9.84
C SER A 276 -14.64 -26.46 10.67
N GLU A 277 -14.75 -26.47 11.99
CA GLU A 277 -13.71 -27.00 12.89
C GLU A 277 -13.36 -28.48 12.61
N LYS A 278 -14.32 -29.25 12.08
CA LYS A 278 -14.05 -30.62 11.60
C LYS A 278 -13.24 -30.59 10.29
N GLY A 279 -13.55 -29.65 9.40
CA GLY A 279 -12.80 -29.42 8.15
C GLY A 279 -11.35 -29.01 8.42
N LYS A 280 -11.14 -28.01 9.30
CA LYS A 280 -9.81 -27.56 9.69
C LYS A 280 -8.98 -28.69 10.28
N ARG A 281 -9.53 -29.50 11.20
CA ARG A 281 -8.85 -30.68 11.76
C ARG A 281 -8.45 -31.69 10.69
N ARG A 282 -9.33 -32.01 9.74
CA ARG A 282 -8.99 -32.92 8.63
C ARG A 282 -7.85 -32.39 7.76
N ILE A 283 -7.89 -31.09 7.43
CA ILE A 283 -6.81 -30.43 6.67
C ILE A 283 -5.51 -30.51 7.47
N MET A 284 -5.57 -30.22 8.77
CA MET A 284 -4.39 -30.27 9.64
C MET A 284 -3.78 -31.67 9.72
N GLU A 285 -4.60 -32.70 9.95
CA GLU A 285 -4.15 -34.09 9.97
C GLU A 285 -3.56 -34.54 8.62
N LYS A 286 -4.19 -34.14 7.51
CA LYS A 286 -3.80 -34.56 6.16
C LYS A 286 -2.45 -33.98 5.71
N TYR A 287 -2.15 -32.74 6.10
CA TYR A 287 -0.93 -32.03 5.69
C TYR A 287 0.08 -31.86 6.84
N ASP A 288 -0.05 -32.64 7.92
CA ASP A 288 0.82 -32.61 9.11
C ASP A 288 1.01 -31.20 9.71
N ILE A 289 -0.08 -30.41 9.72
CA ILE A 289 -0.09 -29.05 10.27
C ILE A 289 -0.21 -29.16 11.79
N LYS A 290 0.84 -28.71 12.48
CA LYS A 290 0.88 -28.70 13.95
C LYS A 290 0.06 -27.54 14.52
N ASP A 291 -0.46 -27.76 15.73
CA ASP A 291 -1.04 -26.67 16.52
C ASP A 291 0.02 -25.62 16.88
N GLY A 292 -0.41 -24.35 16.94
CA GLY A 292 0.45 -23.24 17.38
C GLY A 292 1.42 -22.70 16.34
N LEU A 293 1.37 -23.15 15.07
CA LEU A 293 2.13 -22.53 13.99
C LEU A 293 1.82 -21.04 13.86
N LYS A 294 2.84 -20.25 13.54
CA LYS A 294 2.66 -18.84 13.23
C LYS A 294 1.81 -18.72 11.95
N PRO A 295 1.04 -17.63 11.78
CA PRO A 295 0.14 -17.48 10.62
C PRO A 295 0.81 -17.54 9.24
N TYR A 296 2.12 -17.30 9.13
CA TYR A 296 2.85 -17.43 7.86
C TYR A 296 3.29 -18.86 7.57
N GLU A 297 3.61 -19.66 8.60
CA GLU A 297 3.99 -21.07 8.46
C GLU A 297 2.79 -21.90 7.99
N LEU A 298 1.63 -21.71 8.64
CA LEU A 298 0.37 -22.30 8.22
C LEU A 298 0.05 -21.96 6.76
N ARG A 299 0.17 -20.67 6.39
CA ARG A 299 -0.08 -20.22 5.02
C ARG A 299 0.87 -20.89 4.03
N SER A 300 2.16 -21.01 4.35
CA SER A 300 3.11 -21.71 3.47
C SER A 300 2.65 -23.13 3.18
N ILE A 301 2.30 -23.90 4.22
CA ILE A 301 1.85 -25.29 4.05
C ILE A 301 0.57 -25.37 3.19
N LEU A 302 -0.39 -24.48 3.41
CA LEU A 302 -1.63 -24.45 2.62
C LEU A 302 -1.36 -24.10 1.15
N LEU A 303 -0.48 -23.12 0.87
CA LEU A 303 -0.10 -22.77 -0.49
C LEU A 303 0.71 -23.89 -1.16
N ASP A 304 1.55 -24.58 -0.38
CA ASP A 304 2.36 -25.68 -0.87
C ASP A 304 1.49 -26.84 -1.38
N ASN A 305 0.36 -27.08 -0.71
CA ASN A 305 -0.59 -28.13 -1.02
C ASN A 305 -1.84 -27.66 -1.78
N ILE A 306 -1.86 -26.43 -2.32
CA ILE A 306 -3.08 -25.80 -2.84
C ILE A 306 -3.78 -26.60 -3.96
N GLU A 307 -3.01 -27.28 -4.81
CA GLU A 307 -3.54 -28.10 -5.91
C GLU A 307 -4.35 -29.29 -5.37
N GLN A 308 -3.81 -29.99 -4.37
CA GLN A 308 -4.48 -31.12 -3.74
C GLN A 308 -5.67 -30.67 -2.88
N ILE A 309 -5.51 -29.56 -2.16
CA ILE A 309 -6.59 -28.93 -1.38
C ILE A 309 -7.79 -28.60 -2.28
N HIS A 310 -7.54 -28.04 -3.46
CA HIS A 310 -8.57 -27.73 -4.44
C HIS A 310 -9.17 -28.99 -5.06
N ALA A 311 -8.33 -29.95 -5.49
CA ALA A 311 -8.78 -31.18 -6.13
C ALA A 311 -9.70 -32.02 -5.23
N ASP A 312 -9.40 -32.07 -3.93
CA ASP A 312 -10.18 -32.85 -2.96
C ASP A 312 -11.38 -32.08 -2.39
N GLY A 313 -11.53 -30.79 -2.73
CA GLY A 313 -12.59 -29.93 -2.18
C GLY A 313 -12.44 -29.68 -0.68
N ASP A 314 -11.21 -29.77 -0.14
CA ASP A 314 -10.91 -29.51 1.26
C ASP A 314 -11.25 -28.05 1.64
N ILE A 315 -10.94 -27.14 0.72
CA ILE A 315 -11.25 -25.70 0.77
C ILE A 315 -11.85 -25.31 -0.58
N ASN A 316 -12.98 -24.60 -0.56
CA ASN A 316 -13.59 -24.06 -1.78
C ASN A 316 -12.73 -22.89 -2.30
N LEU A 317 -11.97 -23.13 -3.36
CA LEU A 317 -11.06 -22.16 -3.98
C LEU A 317 -11.46 -21.95 -5.44
N ASP A 318 -11.30 -20.71 -5.92
CA ASP A 318 -11.49 -20.38 -7.32
C ASP A 318 -10.36 -20.95 -8.20
N GLU A 319 -10.70 -21.45 -9.39
CA GLU A 319 -9.75 -22.10 -10.29
C GLU A 319 -8.65 -21.15 -10.77
N PHE A 320 -8.99 -19.89 -11.10
CA PHE A 320 -8.02 -18.89 -11.51
C PHE A 320 -7.07 -18.52 -10.36
N TYR A 321 -7.59 -18.46 -9.13
CA TYR A 321 -6.76 -18.27 -7.95
C TYR A 321 -5.75 -19.40 -7.75
N VAL A 322 -6.18 -20.66 -7.82
CA VAL A 322 -5.29 -21.82 -7.70
C VAL A 322 -4.22 -21.80 -8.79
N ALA A 323 -4.62 -21.58 -10.05
CA ALA A 323 -3.69 -21.47 -11.17
C ALA A 323 -2.68 -20.32 -10.98
N SER A 324 -3.11 -19.20 -10.39
CA SER A 324 -2.23 -18.06 -10.09
C SER A 324 -1.20 -18.39 -9.01
N ILE A 325 -1.60 -19.08 -7.93
CA ILE A 325 -0.66 -19.53 -6.90
C ILE A 325 0.37 -20.50 -7.49
N VAL A 326 -0.05 -21.47 -8.29
CA VAL A 326 0.86 -22.42 -8.94
C VAL A 326 1.84 -21.68 -9.86
N LYS A 327 1.32 -20.80 -10.72
CA LYS A 327 2.12 -20.05 -11.70
C LYS A 327 3.16 -19.14 -11.05
N TYR A 328 2.81 -18.46 -9.96
CA TYR A 328 3.67 -17.46 -9.33
C TYR A 328 4.34 -17.95 -8.03
N ARG A 329 4.25 -19.24 -7.72
CA ARG A 329 4.72 -19.85 -6.45
C ARG A 329 6.11 -19.40 -6.04
N SER A 330 7.09 -19.50 -6.93
CA SER A 330 8.48 -19.11 -6.63
C SER A 330 8.63 -17.63 -6.27
N ILE A 331 7.85 -16.74 -6.87
CA ILE A 331 7.86 -15.30 -6.55
C ILE A 331 7.21 -15.08 -5.17
N ILE A 332 6.07 -15.73 -4.92
CA ILE A 332 5.36 -15.66 -3.64
C ILE A 332 6.28 -16.13 -2.52
N THR A 333 6.93 -17.27 -2.67
CA THR A 333 7.88 -17.81 -1.68
C THR A 333 9.07 -16.87 -1.49
N LEU A 334 9.68 -16.37 -2.57
CA LEU A 334 10.80 -15.43 -2.48
C LEU A 334 10.45 -14.19 -1.66
N MET A 335 9.29 -13.58 -1.96
CA MET A 335 8.84 -12.38 -1.26
C MET A 335 8.38 -12.67 0.16
N GLN A 336 7.72 -13.81 0.42
CA GLN A 336 7.30 -14.21 1.76
C GLN A 336 8.50 -14.48 2.66
N ASN A 337 9.57 -15.10 2.14
CA ASN A 337 10.81 -15.32 2.89
C ASN A 337 11.49 -13.98 3.19
N PHE A 338 11.61 -13.10 2.19
CA PHE A 338 12.18 -11.76 2.42
C PHE A 338 11.42 -10.98 3.51
N PHE A 339 10.09 -11.01 3.50
CA PHE A 339 9.27 -10.37 4.54
C PHE A 339 9.46 -11.02 5.92
N ALA A 340 9.47 -12.36 5.99
CA ALA A 340 9.69 -13.07 7.26
C ALA A 340 11.07 -12.76 7.85
N ASP A 341 12.12 -12.85 7.02
CA ASP A 341 13.49 -12.55 7.41
C ASP A 341 13.64 -11.08 7.85
N MET A 342 13.01 -10.14 7.16
CA MET A 342 13.03 -8.72 7.56
C MET A 342 12.29 -8.45 8.87
N TRP A 343 11.18 -9.14 9.12
CA TRP A 343 10.43 -8.99 10.37
C TRP A 343 11.17 -9.56 11.57
N GLU A 344 11.88 -10.68 11.41
CA GLU A 344 12.65 -11.31 12.49
C GLU A 344 14.05 -10.69 12.68
N ASN A 345 14.56 -9.99 11.66
CA ASN A 345 15.85 -9.33 11.71
C ASN A 345 15.74 -7.86 12.13
N ASN A 346 16.04 -7.57 13.40
CA ASN A 346 16.08 -6.20 13.91
C ASN A 346 17.17 -5.33 13.27
N GLN A 347 18.24 -5.89 12.66
CA GLN A 347 19.25 -5.09 11.96
C GLN A 347 18.76 -4.53 10.61
N LYS A 348 17.67 -5.11 10.07
CA LYS A 348 17.04 -4.67 8.81
C LYS A 348 18.01 -4.61 7.62
N ASP A 349 19.03 -5.46 7.63
CA ASP A 349 20.05 -5.59 6.58
C ASP A 349 19.81 -6.75 5.62
N THR A 350 18.74 -7.54 5.82
CA THR A 350 18.30 -8.58 4.88
C THR A 350 18.10 -7.98 3.49
N LYS A 351 18.70 -8.62 2.48
CA LYS A 351 18.63 -8.16 1.10
C LYS A 351 17.61 -8.99 0.31
N LEU A 352 16.70 -8.30 -0.37
CA LEU A 352 15.87 -8.94 -1.39
C LEU A 352 16.77 -9.41 -2.54
N ARG A 353 16.53 -10.63 -3.03
CA ARG A 353 17.26 -11.18 -4.18
C ARG A 353 16.70 -10.58 -5.49
N HIS A 354 17.01 -9.31 -5.75
CA HIS A 354 16.41 -8.52 -6.84
C HIS A 354 16.56 -9.15 -8.22
N ILE A 355 17.74 -9.71 -8.54
CA ILE A 355 18.00 -10.37 -9.83
C ILE A 355 17.12 -11.61 -9.99
N GLU A 356 16.96 -12.40 -8.93
CA GLU A 356 16.09 -13.57 -8.94
C GLU A 356 14.63 -13.18 -9.12
N LEU A 357 14.15 -12.16 -8.39
CA LEU A 357 12.80 -11.63 -8.57
C LEU A 357 12.55 -11.23 -10.03
N GLN A 358 13.47 -10.47 -10.63
CA GLN A 358 13.37 -10.05 -12.03
C GLN A 358 13.30 -11.25 -12.99
N LEU A 359 14.14 -12.27 -12.79
CA LEU A 359 14.16 -13.48 -13.62
C LEU A 359 12.84 -14.25 -13.51
N LEU A 360 12.33 -14.45 -12.30
CA LEU A 360 11.06 -15.14 -12.06
C LEU A 360 9.88 -14.38 -12.67
N LEU A 361 9.85 -13.05 -12.56
CA LEU A 361 8.82 -12.21 -13.18
C LEU A 361 8.80 -12.37 -14.72
N LYS A 362 9.97 -12.49 -15.36
CA LYS A 362 10.09 -12.76 -16.80
C LYS A 362 9.65 -14.18 -17.16
N GLN A 363 10.10 -15.19 -16.40
CA GLN A 363 9.79 -16.59 -16.65
C GLN A 363 8.29 -16.89 -16.55
N THR A 364 7.61 -16.25 -15.61
CA THR A 364 6.15 -16.38 -15.44
C THR A 364 5.35 -15.52 -16.42
N GLY A 365 6.02 -14.69 -17.23
CA GLY A 365 5.39 -13.75 -18.14
C GLY A 365 4.56 -12.68 -17.43
N PHE A 366 4.81 -12.42 -16.14
CA PHE A 366 4.10 -11.37 -15.40
C PHE A 366 4.52 -9.99 -15.90
N ILE A 367 5.81 -9.81 -16.20
CA ILE A 367 6.32 -8.66 -16.95
C ILE A 367 6.69 -9.11 -18.37
N SER A 368 6.55 -8.22 -19.34
CA SER A 368 7.06 -8.50 -20.68
C SER A 368 8.57 -8.69 -20.64
N VAL A 369 9.07 -9.73 -21.31
CA VAL A 369 10.47 -9.74 -21.73
C VAL A 369 10.59 -8.63 -22.76
N ALA A 370 11.10 -7.47 -22.37
CA ALA A 370 11.47 -6.47 -23.36
C ALA A 370 12.58 -7.06 -24.24
N GLY A 371 12.17 -7.67 -25.35
CA GLY A 371 12.97 -7.70 -26.56
C GLY A 371 13.02 -6.28 -27.08
N THR A 372 14.23 -5.84 -27.40
CA THR A 372 14.53 -4.88 -28.47
C THR A 372 13.36 -4.64 -29.44
N HIS A 373 12.58 -3.60 -29.20
CA HIS A 373 11.91 -2.85 -30.25
C HIS A 373 12.70 -1.55 -30.31
N GLY A 374 13.71 -1.47 -31.17
CA GLY A 374 13.47 -1.32 -32.60
C GLY A 374 13.09 0.13 -32.80
N GLY A 375 14.10 0.99 -32.98
CA GLY A 375 13.88 2.40 -33.24
C GLY A 375 12.91 2.55 -34.40
N TYR A 376 11.87 3.35 -34.18
CA TYR A 376 11.10 3.91 -35.28
C TYR A 376 11.60 5.32 -35.51
N SER A 377 12.24 5.42 -36.67
CA SER A 377 12.58 6.59 -37.48
C SER A 377 11.59 7.74 -37.42
#